data_AF-A0AA95FN49-F1
#
_entry.id   AF-A0AA95FN49-F1
#
_cell.length_a   1.000
_cell.length_b   1.000
_cell.length_c   1.000
_cell.angle_alpha   90.00
_cell.angle_beta   90.00
_cell.angle_gamma   90.00
#
_symmetry.space_group_name_H-M   'P 1'
#
loop_
_entity.id
_entity.type
_entity.pdbx_description
1 polymer ?
#
loop_
_entity_poly.entity_id
_entity_poly.type
_entity_poly.pdbx_seq_one_letter_code
_entity_poly.pdbx_strand_id
1 'polypeptide(L)' 'MSEAEFDRADAAAPVRTGMASVDEVLAAVDALDETPVEQHAAIFGDAHDALRRALDADPEA' A
#
# COMPACT_ATOMS: atom_id res chain seq x y z
N MET A 1 19.73 -2.86 10.60
CA MET A 1 18.61 -1.91 10.66
C MET A 1 18.35 -1.64 12.13
N SER A 2 18.51 -0.39 12.55
CA SER A 2 18.26 0.06 13.94
C SER A 2 16.80 0.50 14.08
N GLU A 3 16.21 0.41 15.28
CA GLU A 3 14.84 0.89 15.56
C GLU A 3 14.63 2.35 15.11
N ALA A 4 15.65 3.20 15.30
CA ALA A 4 15.65 4.60 14.86
C ALA A 4 15.60 4.81 13.33
N GLU A 5 15.85 3.77 12.54
CA GLU A 5 15.80 3.83 11.07
C GLU A 5 14.40 3.47 10.54
N PHE A 6 13.69 2.58 11.24
CA PHE A 6 12.28 2.28 10.98
C PHE A 6 11.37 3.47 11.33
N ASP A 7 11.61 4.10 12.48
CA ASP A 7 10.83 5.27 12.94
C ASP A 7 10.90 6.48 11.97
N ARG A 8 12.04 6.66 11.28
CA ARG A 8 12.18 7.70 10.24
C ARG A 8 11.40 7.38 8.96
N ALA A 9 11.22 6.09 8.64
CA ALA A 9 10.44 5.67 7.48
C ALA A 9 8.93 5.91 7.70
N ASP A 10 8.48 5.78 8.94
CA ASP A 10 7.10 6.08 9.39
C ASP A 10 6.78 7.59 9.27
N ALA A 11 7.74 8.45 9.61
CA ALA A 11 7.60 9.90 9.51
C ALA A 11 7.63 10.47 8.08
N ALA A 12 7.77 9.63 7.04
CA ALA A 12 7.78 10.08 5.65
C ALA A 12 6.35 10.40 5.18
N ALA A 13 6.19 11.49 4.41
CA ALA A 13 4.89 11.86 3.86
C ALA A 13 4.34 10.75 2.94
N PRO A 14 3.01 10.49 2.95
CA PRO A 14 2.40 9.43 2.17
C PRO A 14 2.68 9.63 0.68
N VAL A 15 3.16 8.58 0.03
CA VAL A 15 3.53 8.59 -1.39
C VAL A 15 2.27 8.72 -2.24
N ARG A 16 2.27 9.68 -3.18
CA ARG A 16 1.19 9.88 -4.16
C ARG A 16 1.73 9.67 -5.56
N THR A 17 1.17 8.69 -6.25
CA THR A 17 1.54 8.30 -7.62
C THR A 17 0.75 9.06 -8.67
N GLY A 18 -0.38 9.65 -8.29
CA GLY A 18 -1.31 10.32 -9.21
C GLY A 18 -2.27 9.38 -9.92
N MET A 19 -2.13 8.06 -9.72
CA MET A 19 -3.09 7.06 -10.17
C MET A 19 -4.01 6.71 -8.99
N ALA A 20 -5.30 7.02 -9.10
CA ALA A 20 -6.26 6.86 -8.02
C ALA A 20 -6.30 5.42 -7.46
N SER A 21 -6.24 4.41 -8.33
CA SER A 21 -6.22 3.00 -7.93
C SER A 21 -4.97 2.61 -7.14
N VAL A 22 -3.81 3.15 -7.51
CA VAL A 22 -2.55 2.88 -6.80
C VAL A 22 -2.49 3.66 -5.49
N ASP A 23 -2.99 4.89 -5.48
CA ASP A 23 -3.05 5.73 -4.28
C ASP A 23 -4.01 5.16 -3.22
N GLU A 24 -5.10 4.51 -3.62
CA GLU A 24 -6.00 3.78 -2.70
C GLU A 24 -5.30 2.57 -2.06
N VAL A 25 -4.51 1.83 -2.84
CA VAL A 25 -3.73 0.70 -2.34
C VAL A 25 -2.65 1.15 -1.35
N LEU A 26 -1.93 2.23 -1.67
CA LEU A 26 -0.92 2.79 -0.78
C LEU A 26 -1.55 3.25 0.53
N ALA A 27 -2.72 3.91 0.49
CA ALA A 27 -3.43 4.32 1.70
C ALA A 27 -3.87 3.12 2.56
N ALA A 28 -4.28 2.00 1.94
CA ALA A 28 -4.64 0.79 2.66
C ALA A 28 -3.43 0.11 3.33
N VAL A 29 -2.26 0.18 2.69
CA VAL A 29 -0.99 -0.33 3.24
C VAL A 29 -0.47 0.57 4.36
N ASP A 30 -0.57 1.89 4.20
CA ASP A 30 -0.16 2.87 5.21
C ASP A 30 -0.99 2.74 6.50
N ALA A 31 -2.23 2.21 6.44
CA ALA A 31 -3.09 2.01 7.62
C ALA A 31 -2.89 0.65 8.32
N LEU A 32 -1.93 -0.17 7.89
CA LEU A 32 -1.71 -1.52 8.44
C LEU A 32 -1.15 -1.49 9.86
N ASP A 33 -0.41 -0.46 10.24
CA ASP A 33 0.13 -0.27 11.60
C ASP A 33 -0.99 -0.16 12.64
N GLU A 34 -2.12 0.44 12.26
CA GLU A 34 -3.34 0.55 13.08
C GLU A 34 -4.20 -0.72 13.03
N THR A 35 -3.85 -1.69 12.18
CA THR A 35 -4.65 -2.88 11.92
C THR A 35 -4.05 -4.13 12.60
N PRO A 36 -4.86 -5.00 13.22
CA PRO A 36 -4.42 -6.31 13.70
C PRO A 36 -3.75 -7.16 12.62
N VAL A 37 -2.65 -7.83 12.99
CA VAL A 37 -1.80 -8.62 12.08
C VAL A 37 -2.57 -9.74 11.37
N GLU A 38 -3.61 -10.28 11.99
CA GLU A 38 -4.46 -11.32 11.42
C GLU A 38 -5.21 -10.84 10.17
N GLN A 39 -5.41 -9.52 10.04
CA GLN A 39 -6.11 -8.90 8.92
C GLN A 39 -5.15 -8.43 7.81
N HIS A 40 -3.84 -8.34 8.08
CA HIS A 40 -2.84 -7.87 7.11
C HIS A 40 -2.84 -8.70 5.84
N ALA A 41 -2.94 -10.03 5.96
CA ALA A 41 -2.94 -10.92 4.81
C ALA A 41 -4.14 -10.68 3.87
N ALA A 42 -5.31 -10.37 4.43
CA ALA A 42 -6.49 -10.03 3.64
C ALA A 42 -6.31 -8.70 2.91
N ILE A 43 -5.84 -7.66 3.62
CA ILE A 43 -5.58 -6.33 3.05
C ILE A 43 -4.55 -6.40 1.92
N PHE A 44 -3.45 -7.14 2.12
CA PHE A 44 -2.45 -7.34 1.08
C PHE A 44 -3.00 -8.09 -0.14
N GLY A 45 -3.89 -9.07 0.08
CA GLY A 45 -4.58 -9.77 -1.01
C GLY A 45 -5.44 -8.83 -1.83
N ASP A 46 -6.30 -8.05 -1.19
CA ASP A 46 -7.17 -7.07 -1.83
C ASP A 46 -6.38 -6.01 -2.60
N ALA A 47 -5.29 -5.52 -1.99
CA ALA A 47 -4.34 -4.59 -2.61
C ALA A 47 -3.70 -5.18 -3.87
N HIS A 48 -3.24 -6.43 -3.79
CA HIS A 48 -2.64 -7.12 -4.94
C HIS A 48 -3.64 -7.28 -6.08
N ASP A 49 -4.88 -7.69 -5.77
CA ASP A 49 -5.94 -7.83 -6.77
C ASP A 49 -6.38 -6.51 -7.38
N ALA A 50 -6.35 -5.41 -6.61
CA ALA A 50 -6.60 -4.07 -7.12
C ALA A 50 -5.51 -3.61 -8.10
N LEU A 51 -4.23 -3.79 -7.74
CA LEU A 51 -3.10 -3.47 -8.62
C LEU A 51 -3.12 -4.30 -9.90
N ARG A 52 -3.38 -5.61 -9.79
CA ARG A 52 -3.50 -6.50 -10.96
C ARG A 52 -4.59 -6.04 -11.91
N ARG A 53 -5.77 -5.69 -11.38
CA ARG A 53 -6.87 -5.15 -12.19
C ARG A 53 -6.54 -3.82 -12.84
N ALA A 54 -5.82 -2.94 -12.16
CA ALA A 54 -5.39 -1.67 -12.72
C ALA A 54 -4.42 -1.88 -13.89
N LEU A 55 -3.48 -2.82 -13.77
CA LEU A 55 -2.56 -3.20 -14.84
C LEU A 55 -3.27 -3.90 -16.01
N ASP A 56 -4.18 -4.84 -15.74
CA ASP A 56 -4.96 -5.53 -16.77
C ASP A 56 -5.91 -4.57 -17.54
N ALA A 57 -6.34 -3.49 -16.90
CA ALA A 57 -7.19 -2.47 -17.51
C ALA A 57 -6.42 -1.53 -18.45
N ASP A 58 -5.08 -1.58 -18.43
CA ASP A 58 -4.21 -0.87 -19.36
C ASP A 58 -3.74 -1.83 -20.47
N PRO A 59 -4.44 -1.88 -21.63
CA PRO A 59 -4.06 -2.77 -22.72
C PRO A 59 -2.76 -2.37 -23.43
N GLU A 60 -2.17 -1.21 -23.08
CA GLU A 60 -0.95 -0.67 -23.72
C GLU A 60 0.21 -0.40 -22.73
N ALA A 61 0.10 -0.82 -21.46
CA ALA A 61 1.21 -0.75 -20.50
C ALA A 61 2.40 -1.66 -20.85
#